data_AF-A0A2V6DRU4-F1
#
_entry.id   AF-A0A2V6DRU4-F1
#
_cell.length_a   1.000
_cell.length_b   1.000
_cell.length_c   1.000
_cell.angle_alpha   90.00
_cell.angle_beta   90.00
_cell.angle_gamma   90.00
#
_symmetry.space_group_name_H-M   'P 1'
#
loop_
_entity.id
_entity.type
_entity.pdbx_description
1 polymer ?
#
loop_
_entity_poly.entity_id
_entity_poly.type
_entity_poly.pdbx_seq_one_letter_code
_entity_poly.pdbx_strand_id
1 'polypeptide(L)' 'MVGKILIPEIRSLIEARDFAGLRELFSEWPPADVAEVIVDMPEDDRVIIFRVLP' A
#
# COMPACT_ATOMS: atom_id res chain seq x y z
N MET A 1 11.64 1.93 8.30
CA MET A 1 12.47 2.93 7.54
C MET A 1 12.37 2.77 6.02
N VAL A 2 12.00 1.60 5.47
CA VAL A 2 11.75 1.40 4.02
C VAL A 2 10.37 1.95 3.59
N GLY A 3 9.37 1.90 4.47
CA GLY A 3 7.98 2.27 4.14
C GLY A 3 7.79 3.69 3.59
N LYS A 4 8.55 4.68 4.06
CA LYS A 4 8.39 6.08 3.62
C LYS A 4 8.79 6.35 2.18
N ILE A 5 9.68 5.54 1.60
CA ILE A 5 10.12 5.71 0.21
C ILE A 5 9.03 5.24 -0.77
N LEU A 6 8.23 4.26 -0.36
CA LEU A 6 7.28 3.56 -1.23
C LEU A 6 5.86 4.13 -1.16
N ILE A 7 5.56 4.99 -0.17
CA ILE A 7 4.26 5.69 -0.07
C ILE A 7 3.91 6.45 -1.36
N PRO A 8 4.80 7.25 -1.99
CA PRO A 8 4.46 7.93 -3.24
C PRO A 8 4.13 6.99 -4.40
N GLU A 9 4.81 5.83 -4.47
CA GLU A 9 4.56 4.82 -5.49
C GLU A 9 3.22 4.12 -5.27
N ILE A 10 2.94 3.72 -4.03
CA ILE A 10 1.65 3.14 -3.63
C ILE A 10 0.51 4.11 -3.93
N ARG A 11 0.67 5.40 -3.62
CA ARG A 11 -0.34 6.43 -3.92
C ARG A 11 -0.52 6.61 -5.43
N SER A 12 0.56 6.54 -6.22
CA SER A 12 0.47 6.59 -7.68
C SER A 12 -0.34 5.40 -8.25
N LEU A 13 -0.16 4.19 -7.69
CA LEU A 13 -0.95 3.03 -8.08
C LEU A 13 -2.43 3.17 -7.67
N ILE A 14 -2.72 3.73 -6.49
CA ILE A 14 -4.08 4.06 -6.04
C ILE A 14 -4.74 5.06 -6.99
N GLU A 15 -4.05 6.15 -7.33
CA GLU A 15 -4.54 7.20 -8.24
C GLU A 15 -4.79 6.65 -9.65
N ALA A 16 -3.92 5.76 -10.13
CA ALA A 16 -4.09 5.05 -11.40
C ALA A 16 -5.17 3.96 -11.36
N ARG A 17 -5.73 3.67 -10.18
CA ARG A 17 -6.65 2.55 -9.91
C ARG A 17 -6.06 1.19 -10.28
N ASP A 18 -4.73 1.06 -10.21
CA ASP A 18 -4.03 -0.20 -10.45
C ASP A 18 -4.01 -1.07 -9.19
N PHE A 19 -5.17 -1.68 -8.91
CA PHE A 19 -5.33 -2.59 -7.79
C PHE A 19 -4.66 -3.96 -8.01
N ALA A 20 -4.30 -4.29 -9.25
CA ALA A 20 -3.54 -5.50 -9.55
C ALA A 20 -2.07 -5.31 -9.14
N GLY A 21 -1.46 -4.20 -9.55
CA GLY A 21 -0.11 -3.81 -9.13
C GLY A 21 0.00 -3.64 -7.61
N LEU A 22 -0.99 -3.05 -6.95
CA LEU A 22 -1.01 -2.97 -5.47
C LEU A 22 -1.01 -4.35 -4.80
N ARG A 23 -1.77 -5.30 -5.34
CA ARG A 23 -1.82 -6.68 -4.81
C ARG A 23 -0.48 -7.39 -4.93
N GLU A 24 0.11 -7.31 -6.11
CA GLU A 24 1.41 -7.92 -6.40
C GLU A 24 2.52 -7.29 -5.55
N LEU A 25 2.48 -5.97 -5.36
CA LEU A 25 3.41 -5.28 -4.47
C LEU A 25 3.30 -5.81 -3.04
N PHE A 26 2.08 -5.92 -2.49
CA PHE A 26 1.88 -6.36 -1.12
C PHE A 26 2.07 -7.88 -0.92
N SER A 27 1.93 -8.71 -1.95
CA SER A 27 2.12 -10.17 -1.82
C SER A 27 3.57 -10.56 -1.51
N GLU A 28 4.53 -9.73 -1.92
CA GLU A 28 5.96 -9.95 -1.68
C GLU A 28 6.41 -9.39 -0.31
N TRP A 29 5.53 -8.72 0.43
CA TRP A 29 5.88 -8.03 1.67
C TRP A 29 5.49 -8.83 2.91
N PRO A 30 6.34 -8.83 3.95
CA PRO A 30 5.94 -9.27 5.27
C PRO A 30 4.74 -8.45 5.80
N PRO A 31 3.76 -9.07 6.49
CA PRO A 31 2.60 -8.36 7.02
C PRO A 31 2.95 -7.18 7.94
N ALA A 32 4.07 -7.26 8.66
CA ALA A 32 4.55 -6.17 9.52
C ALA A 32 4.97 -4.93 8.73
N ASP A 33 5.60 -5.10 7.57
CA ASP A 33 6.05 -3.99 6.73
C ASP A 33 4.85 -3.31 6.05
N VAL A 34 3.85 -4.09 5.63
CA VAL A 34 2.58 -3.58 5.12
C VAL A 34 1.85 -2.77 6.19
N ALA A 35 1.85 -3.24 7.44
CA ALA A 35 1.25 -2.51 8.56
C ALA A 35 1.96 -1.17 8.84
N GLU A 36 3.30 -1.11 8.77
CA GLU A 36 4.06 0.15 8.92
C GLU A 36 3.60 1.19 7.88
N VAL A 37 3.43 0.77 6.62
CA VAL A 37 2.98 1.65 5.53
C VAL A 37 1.53 2.10 5.71
N ILE A 38 0.63 1.20 6.12
CA ILE A 38 -0.78 1.56 6.36
C ILE A 38 -0.90 2.63 7.45
N VAL A 39 -0.10 2.53 8.52
CA VAL A 39 -0.11 3.50 9.63
C VAL A 39 0.33 4.90 9.18
N ASP A 40 1.25 4.98 8.20
CA ASP A 40 1.74 6.26 7.69
C ASP A 40 0.86 6.85 6.56
N MET A 41 -0.13 6.12 6.06
CA MET A 41 -1.00 6.53 4.95
C MET A 41 -2.16 7.44 5.42
N PRO A 42 -2.70 8.37 4.60
CA PRO A 42 -3.96 9.08 4.90
C PRO A 42 -5.16 8.13 5.03
N GLU A 43 -6.17 8.50 5.83
CA GLU A 43 -7.33 7.63 6.12
C GLU A 43 -8.05 7.12 4.87
N ASP A 44 -8.24 7.97 3.87
CA ASP A 44 -8.92 7.62 2.61
C ASP A 44 -8.15 6.52 1.84
N ASP A 45 -6.82 6.62 1.81
CA ASP A 45 -5.93 5.68 1.12
C ASP A 45 -5.80 4.36 1.91
N ARG A 46 -5.87 4.39 3.25
CA ARG A 46 -5.85 3.18 4.09
C ARG A 46 -6.99 2.22 3.74
N VAL A 47 -8.19 2.75 3.52
CA VAL A 47 -9.37 1.92 3.18
C VAL A 47 -9.14 1.15 1.89
N ILE A 48 -8.48 1.78 0.91
CA ILE A 48 -8.18 1.14 -0.38
C ILE A 48 -7.19 0.00 -0.17
N ILE A 49 -6.13 0.23 0.61
CA ILE A 49 -5.11 -0.79 0.91
C ILE A 49 -5.75 -2.01 1.58
N PHE A 50 -6.57 -1.82 2.61
CA PHE A 50 -7.26 -2.94 3.29
C PHE A 50 -8.14 -3.79 2.36
N ARG A 51 -8.71 -3.20 1.31
CA ARG A 51 -9.55 -3.93 0.34
C ARG A 51 -8.76 -4.75 -0.66
N VAL A 52 -7.48 -4.44 -0.84
CA VAL A 52 -6.62 -5.11 -1.82
C VAL A 52 -5.68 -6.13 -1.20
N LEU A 53 -5.49 -6.15 0.13
CA LEU A 53 -4.69 -7.20 0.78
C LEU A 53 -5.22 -8.62 0.43
N PRO A 54 -4.32 -9.60 0.22
CA PRO A 54 -4.69 -10.99 -0.04
C PRO A 54 -5.34 -11.67 1.17
#